data_AF-A0A957XNA9-F1
#
_entry.id   AF-A0A957XNA9-F1
#
_cell.length_a   1.000
_cell.length_b   1.000
_cell.length_c   1.000
_cell.angle_alpha   90.00
_cell.angle_beta   90.00
_cell.angle_gamma   90.00
#
_symmetry.space_group_name_H-M   'P 1'
#
loop_
_entity.id
_entity.type
_entity.pdbx_description
1 polymer ?
#
loop_
_entity_poly.entity_id
_entity_poly.type
_entity_poly.pdbx_seq_one_letter_code
_entity_poly.pdbx_strand_id
1 'polypeptide(L)' 'MSIESNKAVVQRFREALAAGDVEEAFAVFAPDAVIHMGSAPEPLGMEGFKQMGQLLLSAFSGSSSTV' A
#
# COMPACT_ATOMS: atom_id res chain seq x y z
N MET A 1 19.65 3.82 1.15
CA MET A 1 19.31 2.42 1.49
C MET A 1 20.00 1.48 0.54
N SER A 2 20.31 0.26 0.98
CA SER A 2 20.73 -0.82 0.09
C SER A 2 19.53 -1.42 -0.64
N ILE A 3 19.79 -2.19 -1.70
CA ILE A 3 18.76 -2.95 -2.42
C ILE A 3 17.99 -3.87 -1.46
N GLU A 4 18.70 -4.59 -0.59
CA GLU A 4 18.08 -5.51 0.36
C GLU A 4 17.21 -4.78 1.40
N SER A 5 17.63 -3.59 1.83
CA SER A 5 16.82 -2.74 2.70
C SER A 5 15.51 -2.32 2.01
N ASN A 6 15.55 -1.95 0.73
CA ASN A 6 14.34 -1.58 -0.01
C ASN A 6 13.40 -2.78 -0.19
N LYS A 7 13.94 -3.97 -0.49
CA LYS A 7 13.15 -5.21 -0.60
C LYS A 7 12.43 -5.54 0.70
N ALA A 8 13.12 -5.42 1.84
CA ALA A 8 12.53 -5.66 3.15
C ALA A 8 11.33 -4.72 3.44
N VAL A 9 11.42 -3.45 3.02
CA VAL A 9 10.30 -2.50 3.15
C VAL A 9 9.10 -2.93 2.30
N VAL A 10 9.33 -3.33 1.05
CA VAL A 10 8.25 -3.82 0.16
C VAL A 10 7.62 -5.11 0.70
N GLN A 11 8.43 -6.00 1.27
CA GLN A 11 7.95 -7.23 1.88
C GLN A 11 7.04 -6.94 3.09
N ARG A 12 7.47 -6.05 3.99
CA ARG A 12 6.66 -5.60 5.14
C ARG A 12 5.31 -5.02 4.71
N PHE A 13 5.31 -4.19 3.67
CA PHE A 13 4.07 -3.66 3.09
C PHE A 13 3.13 -4.76 2.61
N ARG A 14 3.65 -5.75 1.88
CA ARG A 14 2.86 -6.87 1.34
C ARG A 14 2.28 -7.75 2.43
N GLU A 15 3.08 -8.09 3.44
CA GLU A 15 2.66 -8.92 4.57
C GLU A 15 1.56 -8.23 5.39
N ALA A 16 1.71 -6.93 5.66
CA ALA A 16 0.71 -6.13 6.35
C ALA A 16 -0.61 -6.05 5.58
N LEU A 17 -0.57 -5.80 4.26
CA LEU A 17 -1.77 -5.82 3.42
C LEU A 17 -2.45 -7.19 3.39
N ALA A 18 -1.68 -8.27 3.28
CA ALA A 18 -2.21 -9.63 3.29
C ALA A 18 -2.87 -9.99 4.63
N ALA A 19 -2.37 -9.45 5.75
CA ALA A 19 -2.96 -9.57 7.07
C ALA A 19 -4.16 -8.64 7.32
N GLY A 20 -4.47 -7.73 6.39
CA GLY A 20 -5.48 -6.69 6.56
C GLY A 20 -5.07 -5.55 7.51
N ASP A 21 -3.78 -5.47 7.89
CA ASP A 21 -3.23 -4.41 8.72
C ASP A 21 -2.89 -3.18 7.87
N VAL A 22 -3.92 -2.35 7.65
CA VAL A 22 -3.83 -1.11 6.88
C VAL A 22 -2.96 -0.06 7.58
N GLU A 23 -2.82 -0.10 8.90
CA GLU A 23 -1.99 0.88 9.58
C GLU A 23 -0.51 0.60 9.31
N GLU A 24 -0.10 -0.65 9.51
CA GLU A 24 1.27 -1.12 9.27
C GLU A 24 1.65 -1.05 7.79
N ALA A 25 0.71 -1.40 6.89
CA ALA A 25 0.95 -1.29 5.45
C ALA A 25 1.27 0.16 5.04
N PHE A 26 0.60 1.15 5.61
CA PHE A 26 0.80 2.54 5.20
C PHE A 26 1.92 3.25 5.99
N ALA A 27 2.41 2.64 7.08
CA ALA A 27 3.51 3.17 7.89
C ALA A 27 4.86 3.21 7.16
N VAL A 28 5.03 2.45 6.08
CA VAL A 28 6.29 2.45 5.31
C VAL A 28 6.43 3.63 4.35
N PHE A 29 5.36 4.40 4.14
CA PHE A 29 5.36 5.53 3.23
C PHE A 29 5.84 6.81 3.95
N ALA A 30 6.59 7.64 3.21
CA ALA A 30 6.93 8.97 3.69
C ALA A 30 5.66 9.86 3.78
N PRO A 31 5.60 10.82 4.71
CA PRO A 31 4.45 11.72 4.84
C PRO A 31 4.12 12.52 3.56
N ASP A 32 5.14 12.79 2.75
CA ASP A 32 5.09 13.51 1.47
C ASP A 32 5.12 12.60 0.25
N ALA A 33 4.83 11.30 0.43
CA ALA A 33 4.81 10.35 -0.67
C ALA A 33 3.79 10.75 -1.75
N VAL A 34 4.23 10.63 -3.00
CA VAL A 34 3.42 10.86 -4.21
C VAL A 34 3.19 9.52 -4.90
N ILE A 35 1.93 9.14 -5.03
CA ILE A 35 1.54 7.84 -5.58
C ILE A 35 0.99 8.04 -6.99
N HIS A 36 1.68 7.46 -7.96
CA HIS A 36 1.24 7.41 -9.35
C HIS A 36 0.50 6.09 -9.61
N MET A 37 -0.77 6.18 -10.02
CA MET A 37 -1.57 5.01 -10.37
C MET A 37 -2.09 5.14 -11.80
N GLY A 38 -2.01 4.08 -12.60
CA GLY A 38 -2.51 4.11 -13.98
C GLY A 38 -4.04 4.32 -14.08
N SER A 39 -4.77 4.09 -12.99
CA SER A 39 -6.22 4.31 -12.91
C SER A 39 -6.62 5.73 -12.51
N ALA A 40 -5.67 6.57 -12.10
CA ALA A 40 -5.91 7.95 -11.67
C ALA A 40 -5.15 8.92 -12.60
N PRO A 41 -5.81 9.94 -13.16
CA PRO A 41 -5.14 10.91 -14.02
C PRO A 41 -4.14 11.78 -13.25
N GLU A 42 -4.47 12.09 -11.98
CA GLU A 42 -3.63 12.87 -11.09
C GLU A 42 -2.99 11.97 -10.01
N PRO A 43 -1.75 12.26 -9.57
CA PRO A 43 -1.13 11.55 -8.47
C PRO A 43 -1.95 11.68 -7.17
N LEU A 44 -1.91 10.65 -6.34
CA LEU A 44 -2.51 10.68 -5.02
C LEU A 44 -1.47 11.03 -3.96
N GLY A 45 -1.88 11.80 -2.96
CA GLY A 45 -1.19 11.86 -1.67
C GLY A 45 -1.57 10.67 -0.78
N MET A 46 -0.95 10.60 0.39
CA MET A 46 -1.14 9.51 1.34
C MET A 46 -2.59 9.29 1.78
N GLU A 47 -3.35 10.36 2.00
CA GLU A 47 -4.75 10.25 2.40
C GLU A 47 -5.61 9.61 1.31
N GLY A 48 -5.48 10.10 0.07
CA GLY A 48 -6.20 9.54 -1.08
C GLY A 48 -5.82 8.08 -1.36
N PHE A 49 -4.53 7.74 -1.20
CA PHE A 49 -4.07 6.37 -1.36
C PHE A 49 -4.59 5.44 -0.26
N LYS A 50 -4.67 5.90 1.00
CA LYS A 50 -5.24 5.13 2.11
C LYS A 50 -6.73 4.84 1.91
N GLN A 51 -7.50 5.84 1.49
CA GLN A 51 -8.93 5.67 1.18
C GLN A 51 -9.13 4.65 0.06
N MET A 52 -8.31 4.70 -0.99
CA MET A 52 -8.33 3.71 -2.06
C MET A 52 -8.02 2.30 -1.56
N GLY A 53 -6.99 2.14 -0.71
CA GLY A 53 -6.63 0.85 -0.12
C GLY A 53 -7.75 0.26 0.73
N GLN A 54 -8.42 1.08 1.55
CA GLN A 54 -9.59 0.65 2.33
C GLN A 54 -10.75 0.22 1.43
N LEU A 55 -11.03 0.96 0.35
CA LEU A 55 -12.05 0.61 -0.62
C LEU A 55 -11.74 -0.74 -1.30
N LEU A 56 -10.49 -0.94 -1.73
CA LEU A 56 -10.02 -2.19 -2.33
C LEU A 56 -10.22 -3.37 -1.37
N LEU A 57 -9.78 -3.25 -0.11
CA LEU A 57 -9.94 -4.31 0.89
C LEU A 57 -11.42 -4.61 1.17
N SER A 58 -12.27 -3.58 1.23
CA SER A 58 -13.71 -3.77 1.44
C SER A 58 -14.40 -4.45 0.25
N ALA A 59 -13.97 -4.16 -0.98
CA ALA A 59 -14.52 -4.75 -2.20
C ALA A 59 -14.12 -6.22 -2.38
N PHE A 60 -12.99 -6.64 -1.83
CA PHE A 60 -12.44 -7.99 -2.01
C PHE A 60 -12.25 -8.74 -0.69
N SER A 61 -13.24 -8.65 0.22
CA SER A 61 -13.22 -9.39 1.49
C SER A 61 -13.13 -10.90 1.25
N GLY A 62 -11.94 -11.49 1.45
CA GLY A 62 -11.68 -12.93 1.30
C GLY A 62 -10.81 -13.32 0.10
N SER A 63 -10.39 -12.37 -0.75
CA SER A 63 -9.37 -12.68 -1.77
C SER A 63 -7.97 -12.64 -1.14
N SER A 64 -7.28 -13.77 -1.10
CA SER A 64 -5.84 -13.77 -0.87
C SER A 64 -5.18 -13.24 -2.14
N SER A 65 -4.57 -12.06 -2.10
CA SER A 65 -3.66 -11.62 -3.17
C SER A 65 -2.39 -12.46 -3.09
N THR A 66 -2.44 -13.70 -3.60
CA THR A 66 -1.26 -14.49 -3.95
C THR A 66 -0.71 -13.92 -5.25
N VAL A 67 0.19 -12.94 -5.15
CA VAL A 67 1.06 -12.51 -6.26
C VAL A 67 2.48 -12.88 -5.93
#